data_AF-A0A838VQG0-F1
#
_entry.id   AF-A0A838VQG0-F1
#
_cell.length_a   1.000
_cell.length_b   1.000
_cell.length_c   1.000
_cell.angle_alpha   90.00
_cell.angle_beta   90.00
_cell.angle_gamma   90.00
#
_symmetry.space_group_name_H-M   'P 1'
#
loop_
_entity.id
_entity.type
_entity.pdbx_description
1 polymer ?
#
loop_
_entity_poly.entity_id
_entity_poly.type
_entity_poly.pdbx_seq_one_letter_code
_entity_poly.pdbx_strand_id
1 'polypeptide(L)'
;GFGWPVIEAQASSCPVICSSNGPLPEVAGDGALMAPAEEEEELARLLIQAIHSFSTRSELIERGLANVKRFIPEKITDAYIQLYTKLGS
;
A
#
# COMPACT_ATOMS: atom_id res chain seq x y z
N GLY A 1 -5.16 5.33 11.49
CA GLY A 1 -5.72 3.98 11.29
C GLY A 1 -4.65 3.04 10.77
N PHE A 2 -4.81 1.73 10.89
CA PHE A 2 -3.80 0.69 10.60
C PHE A 2 -3.40 0.53 9.12
N GLY A 3 -3.79 1.44 8.22
CA GLY A 3 -3.44 1.37 6.80
C GLY A 3 -4.19 0.32 5.98
N TRP A 4 -5.08 -0.46 6.58
CA TRP A 4 -5.85 -1.50 5.88
C TRP A 4 -6.59 -1.02 4.61
N PRO A 5 -7.22 0.18 4.60
CA PRO A 5 -7.84 0.71 3.39
C PRO A 5 -6.89 0.85 2.20
N VAL A 6 -5.59 1.05 2.44
CA VAL A 6 -4.57 1.12 1.38
C VAL A 6 -4.40 -0.23 0.70
N ILE A 7 -4.32 -1.31 1.48
CA ILE A 7 -4.18 -2.66 0.93
C ILE A 7 -5.44 -3.11 0.21
N GLU A 8 -6.62 -2.78 0.74
CA GLU A 8 -7.90 -3.07 0.06
C GLU A 8 -8.00 -2.36 -1.29
N ALA A 9 -7.58 -1.09 -1.36
CA ALA A 9 -7.51 -0.35 -2.61
C ALA A 9 -6.52 -0.98 -3.60
N GLN A 10 -5.30 -1.31 -3.15
CA GLN A 10 -4.30 -1.96 -4.00
C GLN A 10 -4.76 -3.33 -4.52
N ALA A 11 -5.40 -4.14 -3.66
CA ALA A 11 -5.97 -5.44 -4.05
C ALA A 11 -7.12 -5.28 -5.07
N SER A 12 -7.82 -4.16 -5.03
CA SER A 12 -8.89 -3.82 -5.96
C SER A 12 -8.40 -3.16 -7.25
N SER A 13 -7.07 -3.15 -7.49
CA SER A 13 -6.46 -2.43 -8.62
C SER A 13 -6.81 -0.93 -8.64
N CYS A 14 -7.03 -0.34 -7.47
CA CYS A 14 -7.29 1.09 -7.31
C CYS A 14 -5.96 1.81 -7.00
N PRO A 15 -5.52 2.77 -7.83
CA PRO A 15 -4.33 3.57 -7.53
C PRO A 15 -4.50 4.31 -6.21
N VAL A 16 -3.45 4.29 -5.36
CA VAL A 16 -3.47 4.94 -4.05
C VAL A 16 -2.64 6.21 -4.08
N ILE A 17 -3.24 7.29 -3.57
CA ILE A 17 -2.57 8.54 -3.21
C ILE A 17 -2.88 8.76 -1.74
N CYS A 18 -1.85 8.86 -0.90
CA CYS A 18 -2.04 9.01 0.54
C CYS A 18 -0.93 9.85 1.17
N SER A 19 -1.08 10.21 2.45
CA SER A 19 -0.02 10.93 3.12
C SER A 19 1.19 10.04 3.41
N SER A 20 2.37 10.65 3.50
CA SER A 20 3.61 9.98 3.91
C SER A 20 3.77 9.89 5.43
N ASN A 21 2.71 10.16 6.19
CA ASN A 21 2.75 10.22 7.65
C ASN A 21 2.30 8.89 8.27
N GLY A 22 2.79 8.61 9.47
CA GLY A 22 2.37 7.45 10.26
C GLY A 22 2.66 6.11 9.56
N PRO A 23 1.73 5.13 9.60
CA PRO A 23 1.99 3.78 9.09
C PRO A 23 1.80 3.66 7.57
N LEU A 24 1.31 4.71 6.88
CA LEU A 24 0.92 4.61 5.47
C LEU A 24 2.08 4.29 4.52
N PRO A 25 3.30 4.86 4.67
CA PRO A 25 4.43 4.49 3.82
C PRO A 25 4.80 3.01 3.88
N GLU A 26 4.78 2.43 5.08
CA GLU A 26 5.12 1.03 5.30
C GLU A 26 4.11 0.09 4.65
N VAL A 27 2.82 0.42 4.81
CA VAL A 27 1.70 -0.36 4.30
C VAL A 27 1.58 -0.22 2.78
N ALA A 28 1.66 1.01 2.25
CA ALA A 28 1.55 1.28 0.83
C ALA A 28 2.71 0.71 0.01
N GLY A 29 3.92 0.65 0.59
CA GLY A 29 5.14 0.30 -0.13
C GLY A 29 5.33 1.20 -1.35
N ASP A 30 5.85 0.65 -2.44
CA ASP A 30 6.04 1.39 -3.70
C ASP A 30 4.75 1.50 -4.54
N GLY A 31 3.62 1.00 -4.02
CA GLY A 31 2.33 0.94 -4.71
C GLY A 31 1.42 2.15 -4.48
N ALA A 32 1.97 3.30 -4.04
CA ALA A 32 1.22 4.54 -3.86
C ALA A 32 2.10 5.76 -4.18
N LEU A 33 1.45 6.86 -4.57
CA LEU A 33 2.07 8.19 -4.52
C LEU A 33 1.83 8.80 -3.16
N MET A 34 2.85 9.45 -2.60
CA MET A 34 2.78 9.97 -1.24
C MET A 34 3.38 11.37 -1.13
N ALA A 35 2.79 12.17 -0.25
CA ALA A 35 3.27 13.49 0.15
C ALA A 35 2.92 13.76 1.63
N PRO A 36 3.61 14.67 2.32
CA PRO A 36 3.24 15.03 3.70
C PRO A 36 1.77 15.46 3.79
N ALA A 37 1.10 15.11 4.89
CA ALA A 37 -0.30 15.47 5.11
C ALA A 37 -0.52 17.00 5.17
N GLU A 38 0.54 17.72 5.51
CA GLU A 38 0.58 19.18 5.62
C GLU A 38 0.77 19.89 4.26
N GLU A 39 1.04 19.13 3.19
CA GLU A 39 1.32 19.64 1.83
C GLU A 39 0.12 19.35 0.90
N GLU A 40 -0.99 20.06 1.12
CA GLU A 40 -2.26 19.85 0.42
C GLU A 40 -2.14 20.01 -1.11
N GLU A 41 -1.38 21.01 -1.56
CA GLU A 41 -1.15 21.28 -2.97
C GLU A 41 -0.41 20.13 -3.66
N GLU A 42 0.52 19.49 -2.97
CA GLU A 42 1.27 18.36 -3.51
C GLU A 42 0.39 17.11 -3.61
N LEU A 43 -0.42 16.82 -2.59
CA LEU A 43 -1.41 15.74 -2.66
C LEU A 43 -2.40 15.94 -3.82
N ALA A 44 -2.89 17.17 -4.03
CA ALA A 44 -3.75 17.50 -5.16
C ALA A 44 -3.03 17.28 -6.50
N ARG A 45 -1.75 17.69 -6.61
CA ARG A 45 -0.93 17.47 -7.81
C ARG A 45 -0.76 16.00 -8.13
N LEU A 46 -0.47 15.16 -7.13
CA LEU A 46 -0.32 13.71 -7.30
C LEU A 46 -1.64 13.07 -7.74
N LEU A 47 -2.77 13.51 -7.17
CA LEU A 47 -4.09 13.04 -7.55
C LEU A 47 -4.43 13.40 -9.02
N ILE A 48 -4.17 14.64 -9.44
CA ILE A 48 -4.33 15.08 -10.83
C ILE A 48 -3.42 14.27 -11.76
N GLN A 49 -2.16 14.06 -11.38
CA GLN A 49 -1.21 13.24 -12.14
C GLN A 49 -1.74 11.83 -12.35
N ALA A 50 -2.28 11.20 -11.31
CA ALA A 50 -2.88 9.88 -11.40
C ALA A 50 -4.14 9.89 -12.28
N ILE A 51 -5.00 10.90 -12.23
CA ILE A 51 -6.20 10.95 -13.08
C ILE A 51 -5.84 11.05 -14.57
N HIS A 52 -4.89 11.91 -14.92
CA HIS A 52 -4.60 12.25 -16.30
C HIS A 52 -3.54 11.38 -16.97
N SER A 53 -2.64 10.75 -16.20
CA SER A 53 -1.60 9.90 -16.74
C SER A 53 -1.99 8.43 -16.69
N PHE A 54 -2.24 7.84 -17.87
CA PHE A 54 -2.48 6.40 -17.98
C PHE A 54 -1.27 5.59 -17.51
N SER A 55 -0.05 5.98 -17.90
CA SER A 55 1.17 5.26 -17.50
C SER A 55 1.36 5.27 -15.98
N THR A 56 1.14 6.42 -15.33
CA THR A 56 1.23 6.51 -13.87
C THR A 56 0.23 5.59 -13.19
N ARG A 57 -1.03 5.53 -13.67
CA ARG A 57 -2.03 4.61 -13.10
C ARG A 57 -1.65 3.15 -13.28
N SER A 58 -1.22 2.77 -14.47
CA SER A 58 -0.80 1.40 -14.74
C SER A 58 0.36 0.97 -13.85
N GLU A 59 1.36 1.84 -13.67
CA GLU A 59 2.50 1.58 -12.79
C GLU A 59 2.06 1.44 -11.31
N LEU A 60 1.17 2.31 -10.84
CA LEU A 60 0.64 2.22 -9.46
C LEU A 60 -0.17 0.94 -9.23
N ILE A 61 -0.98 0.52 -10.22
CA ILE A 61 -1.75 -0.72 -10.14
C ILE A 61 -0.81 -1.93 -10.08
N GLU A 62 0.18 -1.98 -10.97
CA GLU A 62 1.16 -3.06 -11.00
C GLU A 62 1.91 -3.18 -9.65
N ARG A 63 2.43 -2.07 -9.15
CA ARG A 63 3.15 -2.02 -7.88
C ARG A 63 2.24 -2.31 -6.68
N GLY A 64 1.01 -1.82 -6.70
CA GLY A 64 0.00 -2.11 -5.68
C GLY A 64 -0.32 -3.60 -5.60
N LEU A 65 -0.59 -4.24 -6.74
CA LEU A 65 -0.84 -5.68 -6.81
C LEU A 65 0.38 -6.50 -6.38
N ALA A 66 1.60 -6.02 -6.66
CA ALA A 66 2.82 -6.64 -6.14
C ALA A 66 2.91 -6.51 -4.60
N ASN A 67 2.57 -5.34 -4.05
CA ASN A 67 2.61 -5.08 -2.60
C ASN A 67 1.60 -5.92 -1.82
N VAL A 68 0.40 -6.15 -2.36
CA VAL A 68 -0.64 -7.01 -1.74
C VAL A 68 -0.13 -8.40 -1.38
N LYS A 69 0.86 -8.94 -2.12
CA LYS A 69 1.49 -10.24 -1.84
C LYS A 69 2.27 -10.30 -0.52
N ARG A 70 2.48 -9.17 0.17
CA ARG A 70 3.04 -9.09 1.53
C ARG A 70 1.97 -9.38 2.60
N PHE A 71 0.68 -9.28 2.24
CA PHE A 71 -0.46 -9.32 3.18
C PHE A 71 -1.43 -10.48 2.89
N ILE A 72 -1.04 -11.44 2.05
CA ILE A 72 -1.86 -12.63 1.77
C ILE A 72 -1.93 -13.56 2.99
N PRO A 73 -3.12 -14.09 3.34
CA PRO A 73 -3.34 -14.88 4.56
C PRO A 73 -2.41 -16.08 4.68
N GLU A 74 -2.09 -16.77 3.59
CA GLU A 74 -1.27 -17.99 3.62
C GLU A 74 0.13 -17.70 4.19
N LYS A 75 0.75 -16.59 3.79
CA LYS A 75 2.05 -16.16 4.33
C LYS A 75 1.97 -15.74 5.79
N ILE A 76 0.85 -15.14 6.18
CA ILE A 76 0.64 -14.70 7.56
C ILE A 76 0.50 -15.95 8.44
N THR A 77 -0.38 -16.88 8.08
CA THR A 77 -0.61 -18.14 8.80
C THR A 77 0.67 -18.96 8.94
N ASP A 78 1.46 -19.09 7.88
CA ASP A 78 2.73 -19.82 7.92
C ASP A 78 3.74 -19.18 8.91
N ALA A 79 3.83 -17.85 8.93
CA ALA A 79 4.70 -17.13 9.86
C ALA A 79 4.25 -17.32 11.32
N TYR A 80 2.94 -17.31 11.58
CA TYR A 80 2.39 -17.58 12.91
C TYR A 80 2.66 -19.02 13.36
N ILE A 81 2.45 -20.01 12.49
CA ILE A 81 2.74 -21.43 12.79
C ILE A 81 4.21 -21.61 13.17
N GLN A 82 5.14 -21.06 12.38
CA GLN A 82 6.58 -21.15 12.67
C GLN A 82 6.96 -20.56 14.03
N LEU A 83 6.38 -19.43 14.40
CA LEU A 83 6.63 -18.81 15.71
C LEU A 83 6.13 -19.69 16.85
N TYR A 84 4.91 -20.22 16.75
CA TYR A 84 4.34 -21.12 17.76
C TYR A 84 5.14 -22.42 17.89
N THR A 85 5.62 -23.00 16.78
CA THR A 85 6.48 -24.20 16.82
C THR A 85 7.80 -23.93 17.54
N LYS A 86 8.40 -22.75 17.35
CA LYS A 86 9.68 -22.37 17.96
C LYS A 86 9.60 -22.05 19.45
N LEU A 87 8.44 -21.60 19.93
CA LEU A 87 8.20 -21.31 21.35
C LEU A 87 7.68 -22.51 22.14
N GLY A 88 7.07 -23.48 21.45
CA GLY A 88 6.58 -24.74 22.03
C GLY A 88 7.63 -25.86 22.11
N SER A 89 8.84 -25.63 21.57
CA SER A 89 10.03 -26.48 21.69
C SER A 89 10.98 -25.93 22.73
#